data_AF-A0A1W1E145-F1
#
_entry.id   AF-A0A1W1E145-F1
#
_cell.length_a   1.000
_cell.length_b   1.000
_cell.length_c   1.000
_cell.angle_alpha   90.00
_cell.angle_beta   90.00
_cell.angle_gamma   90.00
#
_symmetry.space_group_name_H-M   'P 1'
#
loop_
_entity.id
_entity.type
_entity.pdbx_description
1 polymer ?
#
loop_
_entity_poly.entity_id
_entity_poly.type
_entity_poly.pdbx_seq_one_letter_code
_entity_poly.pdbx_strand_id
1 'polypeptide(L)'
;MGAYIEDLGDEISGQIIKVQDSNDKFAISVSQSDNKQEQRFTAAHELSHFLLHKDKIGDGIVDSPLYRSTMSNKIEVEANKLAADILMPYVKIDLAIEEGAKTLEDLARYFDVSVQAIKVRLGIPV
;
A
#
# COMPACT_ATOMS: atom_id res chain seq x y z
N MET A 1 -15.18 -6.17 0.79
CA MET A 1 -14.25 -5.09 1.16
C MET A 1 -14.59 -3.89 0.31
N GLY A 2 -14.75 -2.71 0.92
CA GLY A 2 -14.93 -1.44 0.21
C GLY A 2 -13.62 -0.66 0.15
N ALA A 3 -13.45 0.21 -0.85
CA ALA A 3 -12.31 1.11 -0.97
C ALA A 3 -12.82 2.54 -1.26
N TYR A 4 -12.33 3.51 -0.50
CA TYR A 4 -12.82 4.89 -0.48
C TYR A 4 -11.67 5.89 -0.53
N ILE A 5 -11.92 7.08 -1.08
CA ILE A 5 -11.04 8.24 -0.95
C ILE A 5 -11.71 9.17 0.06
N GLU A 6 -11.01 9.52 1.13
CA GLU A 6 -11.57 10.28 2.26
C GLU A 6 -10.64 11.42 2.68
N ASP A 7 -11.19 12.39 3.39
CA ASP A 7 -10.40 13.40 4.10
C ASP A 7 -9.91 12.81 5.42
N LEU A 8 -8.64 12.39 5.44
CA LEU A 8 -8.01 11.76 6.61
C LEU A 8 -7.10 12.74 7.38
N GLY A 9 -7.06 14.01 6.97
CA GLY A 9 -6.09 14.98 7.45
C GLY A 9 -4.68 14.78 6.88
N ASP A 10 -3.74 15.60 7.33
CA ASP A 10 -2.39 15.68 6.73
C ASP A 10 -1.42 14.59 7.20
N GLU A 11 -1.74 13.88 8.29
CA GLU A 11 -0.84 12.89 8.92
C GLU A 11 -1.13 11.44 8.52
N ILE A 12 -2.26 11.19 7.83
CA ILE A 12 -2.76 9.85 7.53
C ILE A 12 -2.93 9.69 6.03
N SER A 13 -2.05 8.92 5.39
CA SER A 13 -2.19 8.57 3.96
C SER A 13 -3.26 7.51 3.71
N GLY A 14 -3.55 6.66 4.69
CA GLY A 14 -4.58 5.62 4.58
C GLY A 14 -4.76 4.80 5.84
N GLN A 15 -5.87 4.05 5.86
CA GLN A 15 -6.29 3.20 6.96
C GLN A 15 -7.12 2.01 6.47
N ILE A 16 -7.14 0.94 7.27
CA ILE A 16 -8.08 -0.16 7.15
C ILE A 16 -8.89 -0.35 8.43
N ILE A 17 -10.21 -0.36 8.28
CA ILE A 17 -11.14 -0.51 9.41
C ILE A 17 -12.09 -1.69 9.21
N LYS A 18 -12.43 -2.36 10.32
CA LYS A 18 -13.54 -3.31 10.36
C LYS A 18 -14.85 -2.54 10.40
N VAL A 19 -15.77 -2.82 9.48
CA VAL A 19 -17.07 -2.15 9.41
C VAL A 19 -17.96 -2.68 10.55
N GLN A 20 -18.37 -1.79 11.46
CA GLN A 20 -19.27 -2.11 12.57
C GLN A 20 -20.57 -2.76 12.06
N ASP A 21 -21.14 -3.66 12.86
CA ASP A 21 -22.39 -4.38 12.58
C ASP A 21 -22.42 -5.20 11.28
N SER A 22 -21.25 -5.56 10.74
CA SER A 22 -21.15 -6.39 9.53
C SER A 22 -20.30 -7.64 9.77
N ASN A 23 -20.76 -8.78 9.24
CA ASN A 23 -20.05 -10.07 9.27
C ASN A 23 -18.67 -9.99 8.60
N ASP A 24 -17.65 -9.56 9.36
CA ASP A 24 -16.24 -9.49 8.96
C ASP A 24 -15.96 -8.72 7.65
N LYS A 25 -16.70 -7.63 7.40
CA LYS A 25 -16.36 -6.73 6.30
C LYS A 25 -15.35 -5.67 6.75
N PHE A 26 -14.45 -5.33 5.82
CA PHE A 26 -13.42 -4.32 6.00
C PHE A 26 -13.58 -3.23 4.94
N ALA A 27 -13.14 -2.02 5.27
CA ALA A 27 -13.06 -0.88 4.39
C ALA A 27 -11.64 -0.32 4.41
N ILE A 28 -11.09 -0.03 3.23
CA ILE A 28 -9.84 0.68 3.06
C ILE A 28 -10.18 2.12 2.67
N SER A 29 -9.55 3.09 3.33
CA SER A 29 -9.63 4.49 2.97
C SER A 29 -8.23 5.00 2.65
N VAL A 30 -8.10 5.81 1.62
CA VAL A 30 -6.87 6.54 1.28
C VAL A 30 -7.12 8.04 1.31
N SER A 31 -6.09 8.81 1.60
CA SER A 31 -6.22 10.25 1.71
C SER A 31 -6.51 10.90 0.37
N GLN A 32 -7.44 11.85 0.36
CA GLN A 32 -7.72 12.70 -0.79
C GLN A 32 -6.58 13.68 -1.10
N SER A 33 -5.72 13.99 -0.12
CA SER A 33 -4.59 14.93 -0.31
C SER A 33 -3.42 14.29 -1.04
N ASP A 34 -3.31 12.96 -0.99
CA ASP A 34 -2.31 12.18 -1.71
C ASP A 34 -2.57 12.17 -3.22
N ASN A 35 -1.51 12.14 -4.02
CA ASN A 35 -1.66 11.98 -5.46
C ASN A 35 -2.07 10.54 -5.83
N LYS A 36 -2.47 10.31 -7.09
CA LYS A 36 -2.96 8.99 -7.52
C LYS A 36 -1.96 7.85 -7.31
N GLN A 37 -0.66 8.11 -7.46
CA GLN A 37 0.37 7.09 -7.32
C GLN A 37 0.53 6.69 -5.85
N GLU A 38 0.50 7.69 -4.95
CA GLU A 38 0.49 7.51 -3.50
C GLU A 38 -0.76 6.76 -3.05
N GLN A 39 -1.96 7.21 -3.45
CA GLN A 39 -3.22 6.53 -3.15
C GLN A 39 -3.22 5.05 -3.58
N ARG A 40 -2.69 4.75 -4.78
CA ARG A 40 -2.58 3.37 -5.28
C ARG A 40 -1.65 2.53 -4.41
N PHE A 41 -0.49 3.07 -4.03
CA PHE A 41 0.46 2.38 -3.17
C PHE A 41 -0.11 2.16 -1.78
N THR A 42 -0.69 3.20 -1.17
CA THR A 42 -1.32 3.13 0.15
C THR A 42 -2.48 2.12 0.16
N ALA A 43 -3.35 2.13 -0.85
CA ALA A 43 -4.43 1.13 -0.93
C ALA A 43 -3.89 -0.32 -1.03
N ALA A 44 -2.81 -0.53 -1.80
CA ALA A 44 -2.16 -1.83 -1.89
C ALA A 44 -1.47 -2.24 -0.58
N HIS A 45 -0.94 -1.27 0.16
CA HIS A 45 -0.33 -1.45 1.49
C HIS A 45 -1.37 -1.84 2.53
N GLU A 46 -2.49 -1.13 2.64
CA GLU A 46 -3.60 -1.49 3.54
C GLU A 46 -4.19 -2.86 3.20
N LEU A 47 -4.33 -3.16 1.90
CA LEU A 47 -4.72 -4.50 1.45
C LEU A 47 -3.69 -5.56 1.89
N SER A 48 -2.40 -5.24 1.89
CA SER A 48 -1.36 -6.16 2.30
C SER A 48 -1.42 -6.45 3.80
N HIS A 49 -1.70 -5.43 4.63
CA HIS A 49 -2.02 -5.65 6.04
C HIS A 49 -3.22 -6.57 6.22
N PHE A 50 -4.29 -6.37 5.44
CA PHE A 50 -5.44 -7.26 5.49
C PHE A 50 -5.07 -8.71 5.15
N LEU A 51 -4.29 -8.92 4.11
CA LEU A 51 -3.97 -10.27 3.62
C LEU A 51 -3.00 -11.02 4.54
N LEU A 52 -2.00 -10.31 5.09
CA LEU A 52 -0.92 -10.93 5.86
C LEU A 52 -1.14 -10.89 7.38
N HIS A 53 -1.91 -9.90 7.85
CA HIS A 53 -1.93 -9.51 9.26
C HIS A 53 -3.35 -9.28 9.79
N LYS A 54 -4.37 -9.89 9.16
CA LYS A 54 -5.79 -9.72 9.51
C LYS A 54 -6.09 -9.88 11.00
N ASP A 55 -5.42 -10.85 11.64
CA ASP A 55 -5.56 -11.17 13.06
C ASP A 55 -5.09 -10.04 13.99
N LYS A 56 -4.26 -9.13 13.47
CA LYS A 56 -3.73 -7.96 14.18
C LYS A 56 -4.59 -6.70 13.98
N ILE A 57 -5.61 -6.73 13.12
CA ILE A 57 -6.51 -5.61 12.79
C ILE A 57 -7.67 -5.49 13.81
N GLY A 58 -7.60 -6.16 14.98
CA GLY A 58 -8.71 -6.33 15.94
C GLY A 58 -9.59 -5.10 16.24
N ASP A 59 -10.91 -5.36 16.38
CA ASP A 59 -12.06 -4.50 16.75
C ASP A 59 -12.09 -3.01 16.33
N GLY A 60 -11.31 -2.62 15.32
CA GLY A 60 -11.53 -1.39 14.57
C GLY A 60 -10.64 -0.22 14.93
N ILE A 61 -9.40 -0.44 15.36
CA ILE A 61 -8.42 0.64 15.48
C ILE A 61 -7.07 0.18 14.93
N VAL A 62 -6.86 0.36 13.63
CA VAL A 62 -5.51 0.48 13.06
C VAL A 62 -5.35 1.90 12.54
N ASP A 63 -5.68 2.89 13.37
CA ASP A 63 -5.16 4.22 13.14
C ASP A 63 -5.12 5.14 14.36
N SER A 64 -4.30 4.78 15.34
CA SER A 64 -3.64 5.83 16.11
C SER A 64 -2.18 5.83 15.68
N PRO A 65 -1.52 7.00 15.57
CA PRO A 65 -0.07 7.09 15.41
C PRO A 65 0.67 6.19 16.43
N LEU A 66 0.08 6.01 17.62
CA LEU A 66 0.49 5.05 18.65
C LEU A 66 0.43 3.56 18.21
N TYR A 67 -0.60 3.13 17.48
CA TYR A 67 -0.72 1.75 16.99
C TYR A 67 0.22 1.46 15.81
N ARG A 68 0.39 2.42 14.88
CA ARG A 68 1.45 2.34 13.84
C ARG A 68 2.85 2.28 14.45
N SER A 69 3.10 3.05 15.51
CA SER A 69 4.38 3.00 16.24
C SER A 69 4.64 1.69 17.00
N THR A 70 3.61 0.87 17.22
CA THR A 70 3.72 -0.43 17.91
C THR A 70 3.68 -1.63 16.97
N MET A 71 3.33 -1.45 15.69
CA MET A 71 3.59 -2.47 14.68
C MET A 71 5.11 -2.61 14.52
N SER A 72 5.59 -3.86 14.60
CA SER A 72 7.02 -4.11 14.44
C SER A 72 7.47 -3.71 13.04
N ASN A 73 8.69 -3.17 12.90
CA ASN A 73 9.31 -2.89 11.58
C ASN A 73 9.17 -4.05 10.58
N LYS A 74 9.11 -5.30 11.06
CA LYS A 74 8.91 -6.47 10.21
C LYS A 74 7.55 -6.48 9.49
N ILE A 75 6.47 -6.12 10.19
CA ILE A 75 5.11 -6.08 9.63
C ILE A 75 5.00 -5.02 8.53
N GLU A 76 5.52 -3.81 8.79
CA GLU A 76 5.56 -2.73 7.81
C GLU A 76 6.37 -3.11 6.56
N VAL A 77 7.51 -3.79 6.75
CA VAL A 77 8.33 -4.29 5.65
C VAL A 77 7.59 -5.38 4.85
N GLU A 78 6.88 -6.28 5.51
CA GLU A 78 6.07 -7.33 4.87
C GLU A 78 4.92 -6.72 4.05
N ALA A 79 4.19 -5.75 4.61
CA ALA A 79 3.12 -5.04 3.93
C ALA A 79 3.62 -4.25 2.72
N ASN A 80 4.71 -3.48 2.87
CA ASN A 80 5.33 -2.75 1.75
C ASN A 80 5.80 -3.67 0.63
N LYS A 81 6.39 -4.83 0.99
CA LYS A 81 6.83 -5.81 0.01
C LYS A 81 5.65 -6.38 -0.79
N LEU A 82 4.58 -6.78 -0.12
CA LEU A 82 3.39 -7.32 -0.80
C LEU A 82 2.66 -6.24 -1.62
N ALA A 83 2.60 -4.99 -1.15
CA ALA A 83 2.04 -3.88 -1.90
C ALA A 83 2.79 -3.66 -3.23
N ALA A 84 4.12 -3.70 -3.15
CA ALA A 84 4.98 -3.63 -4.32
C ALA A 84 4.80 -4.85 -5.25
N ASP A 85 4.64 -6.06 -4.70
CA ASP A 85 4.33 -7.27 -5.48
C ASP A 85 3.00 -7.16 -6.23
N ILE A 86 1.95 -6.64 -5.57
CA ILE A 86 0.61 -6.46 -6.15
C ILE A 86 0.65 -5.46 -7.31
N LEU A 87 1.30 -4.32 -7.12
CA LEU A 87 1.34 -3.25 -8.12
C LEU A 87 2.33 -3.52 -9.26
N MET A 88 3.45 -4.19 -8.96
CA MET A 88 4.57 -4.38 -9.88
C MET A 88 5.03 -5.85 -9.92
N PRO A 89 4.24 -6.79 -10.46
CA PRO A 89 4.68 -8.19 -10.60
C PRO A 89 5.97 -8.29 -11.44
N TYR A 90 6.95 -9.12 -11.03
CA TYR A 90 8.23 -9.23 -11.76
C TYR A 90 8.06 -9.59 -13.23
N VAL A 91 7.13 -10.48 -13.57
CA VAL A 91 6.82 -10.82 -14.96
C VAL A 91 6.46 -9.58 -15.79
N LYS A 92 5.77 -8.59 -15.21
CA LYS A 92 5.46 -7.34 -15.90
C LYS A 92 6.65 -6.39 -15.94
N ILE A 93 7.56 -6.46 -14.98
CA ILE A 93 8.80 -5.66 -14.99
C ILE A 93 9.68 -6.15 -16.14
N ASP A 94 9.83 -7.46 -16.28
CA ASP A 94 10.58 -8.07 -17.38
C ASP A 94 10.00 -7.65 -18.73
N LEU A 95 8.66 -7.73 -18.89
CA LEU A 95 7.97 -7.26 -20.09
C LEU A 95 8.21 -5.77 -20.35
N ALA A 96 8.12 -4.91 -19.33
CA ALA A 96 8.37 -3.48 -19.49
C ALA A 96 9.81 -3.19 -19.98
N ILE A 97 10.78 -3.97 -19.50
CA ILE A 97 12.20 -3.88 -19.94
C ILE A 97 12.33 -4.35 -21.40
N GLU A 98 11.70 -5.46 -21.76
CA GLU A 98 11.66 -5.96 -23.14
C GLU A 98 11.00 -4.96 -24.11
N GLU A 99 9.95 -4.27 -23.65
CA GLU A 99 9.26 -3.20 -24.38
C GLU A 99 10.04 -1.86 -24.42
N GLY A 100 11.18 -1.79 -23.73
CA GLY A 100 12.16 -0.70 -23.88
C GLY A 100 12.32 0.23 -22.69
N ALA A 101 11.77 -0.09 -21.51
CA ALA A 101 12.07 0.64 -20.28
C ALA A 101 13.56 0.46 -19.90
N LYS A 102 14.27 1.56 -19.66
CA LYS A 102 15.72 1.56 -19.36
C LYS A 102 16.08 2.19 -18.03
N THR A 103 15.18 3.00 -17.45
CA THR A 103 15.41 3.67 -16.18
C THR A 103 14.32 3.36 -15.14
N LEU A 104 14.56 3.73 -13.88
CA LEU A 104 13.55 3.59 -12.83
C LEU A 104 12.33 4.47 -13.11
N GLU A 105 12.52 5.64 -13.74
CA GLU A 105 11.46 6.54 -14.16
C GLU A 105 10.62 5.94 -15.30
N ASP A 106 11.23 5.17 -16.21
CA ASP A 106 10.49 4.43 -17.24
C ASP A 106 9.57 3.40 -16.61
N LEU A 107 10.09 2.61 -15.67
CA LEU A 107 9.29 1.62 -14.95
C LEU A 107 8.21 2.28 -14.09
N ALA A 108 8.53 3.36 -13.38
CA ALA A 108 7.56 4.11 -12.59
C ALA A 108 6.39 4.60 -13.45
N ARG A 109 6.68 5.13 -14.65
CA ARG A 109 5.66 5.52 -15.63
C ARG A 109 4.85 4.33 -16.14
N TYR A 110 5.50 3.19 -16.41
CA TYR A 110 4.84 1.98 -16.89
C TYR A 110 3.80 1.45 -15.89
N PHE A 111 4.15 1.42 -14.61
CA PHE A 111 3.28 0.90 -13.55
C PHE A 111 2.33 1.94 -12.94
N ASP A 112 2.48 3.21 -13.31
CA ASP A 112 1.79 4.36 -12.71
C ASP A 112 1.96 4.39 -11.18
N VAL A 113 3.23 4.41 -10.76
CA VAL A 113 3.69 4.47 -9.36
C VAL A 113 4.84 5.46 -9.23
N SER A 114 5.23 5.78 -8.00
CA SER A 114 6.42 6.60 -7.75
C SER A 114 7.72 5.81 -7.99
N VAL A 115 8.82 6.52 -8.26
CA VAL A 115 10.17 5.90 -8.32
C VAL A 115 10.53 5.23 -6.99
N GLN A 116 10.06 5.77 -5.87
CA GLN A 116 10.26 5.17 -4.56
C GLN A 116 9.61 3.79 -4.45
N ALA A 117 8.39 3.61 -4.98
CA ALA A 117 7.73 2.30 -5.02
C ALA A 117 8.53 1.29 -5.86
N ILE A 118 9.09 1.72 -6.99
CA ILE A 118 9.99 0.87 -7.80
C ILE A 118 11.24 0.46 -7.01
N LYS A 119 11.84 1.39 -6.24
CA LYS A 119 12.98 1.06 -5.39
C LYS A 119 12.62 0.02 -4.33
N VAL A 120 11.50 0.18 -3.65
CA VAL A 120 10.97 -0.83 -2.70
C VAL A 120 10.83 -2.17 -3.41
N ARG A 121 10.25 -2.19 -4.62
CA ARG A 121 10.05 -3.40 -5.41
C ARG A 121 11.35 -4.12 -5.76
N LEU A 122 12.38 -3.38 -6.11
CA LEU A 122 13.68 -3.91 -6.53
C LEU A 122 14.64 -4.13 -5.35
N GLY A 123 14.22 -3.86 -4.10
CA GLY A 123 15.07 -3.97 -2.93
C GLY A 123 16.20 -2.92 -2.88
N ILE A 124 16.01 -1.79 -3.54
CA ILE A 124 16.94 -0.66 -3.54
C ILE A 124 16.65 0.20 -2.30
N PRO A 125 17.66 0.60 -1.51
CA PRO A 125 17.46 1.50 -0.38
C PRO A 125 16.74 2.80 -0.79
N VAL A 126 15.75 3.19 0.01
CA VAL A 126 14.94 4.41 -0.13
C VAL A 126 15.33 5.44 0.91
#